data_AF-A0A920Q3S5-F1
#
_entry.id   AF-A0A920Q3S5-F1
#
_cell.length_a   1.000
_cell.length_b   1.000
_cell.length_c   1.000
_cell.angle_alpha   90.00
_cell.angle_beta   90.00
_cell.angle_gamma   90.00
#
_symmetry.space_group_name_H-M   'P 1'
#
loop_
_entity.id
_entity.type
_entity.pdbx_description
1 polymer ?
#
loop_
_entity_poly.entity_id
_entity_poly.type
_entity_poly.pdbx_seq_one_letter_code
_entity_poly.pdbx_strand_id
1 'polypeptide(L)'
;MSRNHESPDLTINVDQSPEAKVLERARRYAVASQKARWLERDRVLAGEEEKLAECDYHRASNDRLADNLVADDRTMGFTGTTGVTSGDGPLDRETGVAWLGFQVLVEARSRLDVLCEQANRQVKEAQEALISATSALVVDSDEGDRDGGHDEGFDLLVGGGTEVVTPDEADAEGVTSAA
;
A
#
# COMPACT_ATOMS: atom_id res chain seq x y z
N MET A 1 -16.46 -35.16 59.71
CA MET A 1 -17.10 -34.57 58.53
C MET A 1 -16.64 -33.13 58.42
N SER A 2 -16.02 -32.77 57.30
CA SER A 2 -16.03 -31.43 56.68
C SER A 2 -15.33 -31.58 55.34
N ARG A 3 -16.13 -31.78 54.28
CA ARG A 3 -15.66 -31.67 52.90
C ARG A 3 -15.66 -30.19 52.57
N ASN A 4 -14.47 -29.60 52.46
CA ASN A 4 -14.35 -28.27 51.87
C ASN A 4 -14.52 -28.45 50.36
N HIS A 5 -15.64 -27.96 49.84
CA HIS A 5 -15.86 -27.81 48.41
C HIS A 5 -14.96 -26.68 47.92
N GLU A 6 -13.93 -27.05 47.18
CA GLU A 6 -13.13 -26.12 46.40
C GLU A 6 -13.93 -25.83 45.12
N SER A 7 -14.58 -24.66 45.07
CA SER A 7 -15.21 -24.16 43.86
C SER A 7 -14.13 -23.76 42.87
N PRO A 8 -14.20 -24.19 41.59
CA PRO A 8 -13.29 -23.69 40.58
C PRO A 8 -13.66 -22.23 40.26
N ASP A 9 -12.71 -21.33 40.45
CA ASP A 9 -12.74 -19.97 39.92
C ASP A 9 -12.86 -20.05 38.39
N LEU A 10 -14.08 -19.95 37.89
CA LEU A 10 -14.39 -19.72 36.49
C LEU A 10 -14.14 -18.24 36.19
N THR A 11 -12.86 -17.84 36.21
CA THR A 11 -12.43 -16.67 35.45
C THR A 11 -12.52 -17.05 33.97
N ILE A 12 -13.71 -16.92 33.39
CA ILE A 12 -13.91 -16.93 31.94
C ILE A 12 -13.02 -15.82 31.41
N ASN A 13 -11.92 -16.23 30.80
CA ASN A 13 -10.92 -15.38 30.21
C ASN A 13 -11.58 -14.76 28.96
N VAL A 14 -12.29 -13.64 29.13
CA VAL A 14 -13.03 -12.93 28.07
C VAL A 14 -12.11 -12.59 26.87
N ASP A 15 -10.80 -12.54 27.11
CA ASP A 15 -9.75 -12.37 26.10
C ASP A 15 -9.54 -13.61 25.18
N GLN A 16 -10.30 -14.70 25.36
CA GLN A 16 -10.14 -15.93 24.59
C GLN A 16 -11.28 -16.25 23.61
N SER A 17 -12.36 -15.45 23.55
CA SER A 17 -13.42 -15.67 22.56
C SER A 17 -12.86 -15.57 21.13
N PRO A 18 -13.24 -16.47 20.21
CA PRO A 18 -12.78 -16.41 18.83
C PRO A 18 -13.24 -15.12 18.14
N GLU A 19 -14.40 -14.55 18.50
CA GLU A 19 -14.81 -13.23 17.99
C GLU A 19 -13.90 -12.11 18.50
N ALA A 20 -13.48 -12.14 19.77
CA ALA A 20 -12.55 -11.16 20.32
C ALA A 20 -11.21 -11.16 19.57
N LYS A 21 -10.70 -12.35 19.19
CA LYS A 21 -9.50 -12.49 18.36
C LYS A 21 -9.69 -11.91 16.96
N VAL A 22 -10.85 -12.13 16.32
CA VAL A 22 -11.17 -11.54 15.02
C VAL A 22 -11.19 -10.02 15.11
N LEU A 23 -11.86 -9.45 16.11
CA LEU A 23 -11.90 -8.00 16.32
C LEU A 23 -10.50 -7.41 16.59
N GLU A 24 -9.66 -8.11 17.36
CA GLU A 24 -8.28 -7.68 17.60
C GLU A 24 -7.46 -7.69 16.30
N ARG A 25 -7.57 -8.73 15.48
CA ARG A 25 -6.93 -8.81 14.16
C ARG A 25 -7.43 -7.72 13.22
N ALA A 26 -8.72 -7.41 13.24
CA ALA A 26 -9.32 -6.35 12.43
C ALA A 26 -8.75 -4.97 12.81
N ARG A 27 -8.59 -4.71 14.12
CA ARG A 27 -7.94 -3.48 14.62
C ARG A 27 -6.50 -3.39 14.14
N ARG A 28 -5.72 -4.48 14.23
CA ARG A 28 -4.32 -4.51 13.73
C ARG A 28 -4.25 -4.23 12.23
N TYR A 29 -5.11 -4.85 11.44
CA TYR A 29 -5.22 -4.59 10.00
C TYR A 29 -5.56 -3.13 9.71
N ALA A 30 -6.52 -2.54 10.42
CA ALA A 30 -6.92 -1.16 10.25
C ALA A 30 -5.77 -0.17 10.54
N VAL A 31 -5.03 -0.40 11.63
CA VAL A 31 -3.86 0.42 12.00
C VAL A 31 -2.75 0.30 10.96
N ALA A 32 -2.42 -0.93 10.52
CA ALA A 32 -1.43 -1.17 9.48
C ALA A 32 -1.83 -0.48 8.16
N SER A 33 -3.09 -0.60 7.76
CA SER A 33 -3.63 0.00 6.54
C SER A 33 -3.60 1.53 6.60
N GLN A 34 -3.92 2.11 7.76
CA GLN A 34 -3.84 3.54 7.96
C GLN A 34 -2.40 4.02 7.83
N LYS A 35 -1.44 3.34 8.46
CA LYS A 35 0.00 3.66 8.37
C LYS A 35 0.50 3.59 6.92
N ALA A 36 0.15 2.54 6.18
CA ALA A 36 0.54 2.41 4.78
C ALA A 36 0.02 3.58 3.93
N ARG A 37 -1.25 3.97 4.11
CA ARG A 37 -1.84 5.13 3.42
C ARG A 37 -1.18 6.46 3.77
N TRP A 38 -0.67 6.62 5.00
CA TRP A 38 0.09 7.82 5.37
C TRP A 38 1.43 7.84 4.63
N LEU A 39 2.16 6.73 4.64
CA LEU A 39 3.45 6.63 3.95
C LEU A 39 3.31 6.79 2.43
N GLU A 40 2.21 6.31 1.83
CA GLU A 40 1.93 6.54 0.41
C GLU A 40 1.76 8.03 0.08
N ARG A 41 1.14 8.81 0.97
CA ARG A 41 1.03 10.27 0.78
C ARG A 41 2.39 10.93 0.89
N ASP A 42 3.16 10.58 1.91
CA ASP A 42 4.52 11.09 2.10
C ASP A 42 5.40 10.75 0.89
N ARG A 43 5.23 9.56 0.30
CA ARG A 43 5.95 9.12 -0.89
C ARG A 43 5.65 10.01 -2.10
N VAL A 44 4.39 10.38 -2.29
CA VAL A 44 3.99 11.30 -3.37
C VAL A 44 4.64 12.66 -3.15
N LEU A 45 4.52 13.22 -1.94
CA LEU A 45 5.09 14.53 -1.61
C LEU A 45 6.62 14.55 -1.79
N ALA A 46 7.33 13.53 -1.28
CA ALA A 46 8.77 13.41 -1.44
C ALA A 46 9.18 13.30 -2.93
N GLY A 47 8.37 12.61 -3.74
CA GLY A 47 8.59 12.52 -5.19
C GLY A 47 8.33 13.83 -5.93
N GLU A 48 7.43 14.69 -5.43
CA GLU A 48 7.23 16.04 -5.95
C GLU A 48 8.39 16.97 -5.55
N GLU A 49 8.84 16.91 -4.30
CA GLU A 49 9.99 17.67 -3.81
C GLU A 49 11.29 17.33 -4.57
N GLU A 50 11.54 16.04 -4.82
CA GLU A 50 12.68 15.59 -5.64
C GLU A 50 12.65 16.21 -7.04
N LYS A 51 11.49 16.18 -7.73
CA LYS A 51 11.34 16.75 -9.08
C LYS A 51 11.54 18.26 -9.09
N LEU A 52 11.09 18.96 -8.06
CA LEU A 52 11.33 20.40 -7.92
C LEU A 52 12.83 20.69 -7.74
N ALA A 53 13.52 19.91 -6.92
CA ALA A 53 14.97 20.06 -6.75
C ALA A 53 15.75 19.71 -8.04
N GLU A 54 15.30 18.73 -8.82
CA GLU A 54 15.86 18.43 -10.16
C GLU A 54 15.70 19.64 -11.10
N CYS A 55 14.53 20.27 -11.09
CA CYS A 55 14.25 21.48 -11.86
C CYS A 55 15.15 22.66 -11.44
N ASP A 56 15.40 22.83 -10.13
CA ASP A 56 16.29 23.86 -9.61
C ASP A 56 17.76 23.59 -10.01
N TYR A 57 18.19 22.33 -10.00
CA TYR A 57 19.49 21.93 -10.53
C TYR A 57 19.62 22.25 -12.03
N HIS A 58 18.62 21.92 -12.84
CA HIS A 58 18.62 22.25 -14.26
C HIS A 58 18.59 23.76 -14.51
N ARG A 59 17.88 24.53 -13.70
CA ARG A 59 17.89 25.99 -13.79
C ARG A 59 19.31 26.53 -13.54
N ALA A 60 19.95 26.16 -12.43
CA ALA A 60 21.30 26.61 -12.10
C ALA A 60 22.32 26.23 -13.20
N SER A 61 22.20 25.00 -13.73
CA SER A 61 23.05 24.54 -14.83
C SER A 61 22.83 25.34 -16.13
N ASN A 62 21.59 25.68 -16.46
CA ASN A 62 21.26 26.49 -17.63
C ASN A 62 21.73 27.94 -17.48
N ASP A 63 21.58 28.53 -16.29
CA ASP A 63 22.07 29.89 -16.00
C ASP A 63 23.60 29.94 -16.17
N ARG A 64 24.32 28.93 -15.65
CA ARG A 64 25.76 28.79 -15.88
C ARG A 64 26.11 28.64 -17.36
N LEU A 65 25.35 27.86 -18.11
CA LEU A 65 25.59 27.70 -19.55
C LEU A 65 25.42 29.04 -20.29
N ALA A 66 24.39 29.81 -19.95
CA ALA A 66 24.15 31.13 -20.52
C ALA A 66 25.30 32.10 -20.19
N ASP A 67 25.78 32.12 -18.95
CA ASP A 67 26.92 32.95 -18.54
C ASP A 67 28.20 32.60 -19.31
N ASN A 68 28.47 31.30 -19.49
CA ASN A 68 29.63 30.83 -20.26
C ASN A 68 29.52 31.22 -21.74
N LEU A 69 28.34 31.10 -22.36
CA LEU A 69 28.12 31.53 -23.74
C LEU A 69 28.38 33.03 -23.93
N VAL A 70 27.91 33.86 -22.99
CA VAL A 70 28.17 35.31 -23.01
C VAL A 70 29.67 35.60 -22.83
N ALA A 71 30.37 34.84 -21.99
CA ALA A 71 31.81 34.97 -21.83
C ALA A 71 32.56 34.57 -23.10
N ASP A 72 32.16 33.49 -23.77
CA ASP A 72 32.76 33.02 -25.03
C ASP A 72 32.52 34.01 -26.18
N ASP A 73 31.34 34.61 -26.29
CA ASP A 73 31.06 35.65 -27.29
C ASP A 73 31.96 36.89 -27.11
N ARG A 74 32.35 37.20 -25.87
CA ARG A 74 33.30 38.27 -25.56
C ARG A 74 34.74 37.88 -25.91
N THR A 75 35.15 36.64 -25.63
CA THR A 75 36.52 36.18 -25.92
C THR A 75 36.76 35.99 -27.41
N MET A 76 35.76 35.54 -28.18
CA MET A 76 35.83 35.39 -29.63
C MET A 76 35.79 36.73 -30.40
N GLY A 77 35.69 37.86 -29.69
CA GLY A 77 35.77 39.19 -30.28
C GLY A 77 34.50 39.67 -31.00
N PHE A 78 33.41 38.90 -30.97
CA PHE A 78 32.13 39.27 -31.60
C PHE A 78 31.52 40.55 -31.01
N THR A 79 31.80 40.83 -29.73
CA THR A 79 31.31 42.03 -29.01
C THR A 79 32.39 43.08 -28.73
N GLY A 80 33.59 42.96 -29.31
CA GLY A 80 34.59 44.03 -29.35
C GLY A 80 35.37 44.33 -28.06
N THR A 81 35.19 43.58 -26.97
CA THR A 81 35.96 43.77 -25.72
C THR A 81 37.08 42.73 -25.58
N THR A 82 38.26 43.05 -26.10
CA THR A 82 39.48 42.26 -25.92
C THR A 82 39.98 42.39 -24.48
N GLY A 83 39.64 41.46 -23.58
CA GLY A 83 40.18 41.53 -22.22
C GLY A 83 39.65 40.55 -21.18
N VAL A 84 39.14 39.38 -21.54
CA VAL A 84 38.81 38.35 -20.53
C VAL A 84 39.85 37.24 -20.64
N THR A 85 40.61 37.03 -19.57
CA THR A 85 41.60 35.95 -19.46
C THR A 85 40.90 34.61 -19.57
N SER A 86 41.28 33.80 -20.57
CA SER A 86 40.86 32.41 -20.68
C SER A 86 41.49 31.60 -19.54
N GLY A 87 40.71 31.25 -18.53
CA GLY A 87 41.17 30.41 -17.43
C GLY A 87 40.16 30.38 -16.30
N ASP A 88 39.63 29.18 -16.05
CA ASP A 88 38.69 28.80 -14.99
C ASP A 88 37.72 29.90 -14.55
N GLY A 89 36.53 29.87 -15.15
CA GLY A 89 35.38 30.57 -14.61
C GLY A 89 35.16 30.23 -13.13
N PRO A 90 34.54 31.13 -12.36
CA PRO A 90 34.34 30.96 -10.92
C PRO A 90 33.74 29.58 -10.60
N LEU A 91 34.20 28.97 -9.50
CA LEU A 91 33.69 27.69 -9.00
C LEU A 91 32.16 27.71 -9.01
N ASP A 92 31.57 26.74 -9.70
CA ASP A 92 30.12 26.60 -9.85
C ASP A 92 29.48 26.06 -8.58
N ARG A 93 29.43 26.95 -7.60
CA ARG A 93 28.92 26.65 -6.27
C ARG A 93 27.40 26.47 -6.28
N GLU A 94 26.69 27.22 -7.11
CA GLU A 94 25.23 27.21 -7.14
C GLU A 94 24.69 25.91 -7.73
N THR A 95 25.19 25.49 -8.90
CA THR A 95 24.80 24.21 -9.48
C THR A 95 25.26 23.04 -8.60
N GLY A 96 26.44 23.16 -7.98
CA GLY A 96 26.94 22.16 -7.02
C GLY A 96 26.05 22.01 -5.78
N VAL A 97 25.56 23.12 -5.22
CA VAL A 97 24.62 23.11 -4.08
C VAL A 97 23.26 22.55 -4.51
N ALA A 98 22.75 22.94 -5.67
CA ALA A 98 21.49 22.41 -6.20
C ALA A 98 21.56 20.90 -6.46
N TRP A 99 22.67 20.43 -7.03
CA TRP A 99 22.94 19.01 -7.25
C TRP A 99 22.95 18.22 -5.93
N LEU A 100 23.67 18.70 -4.92
CA LEU A 100 23.72 18.05 -3.61
C LEU A 100 22.34 18.03 -2.94
N GLY A 101 21.57 19.12 -3.04
CA GLY A 101 20.20 19.19 -2.53
C GLY A 101 19.29 18.14 -3.18
N PHE A 102 19.33 18.04 -4.51
CA PHE A 102 18.63 17.00 -5.26
C PHE A 102 19.05 15.59 -4.82
N GLN A 103 20.36 15.32 -4.71
CA GLN A 103 20.87 14.01 -4.33
C GLN A 103 20.43 13.57 -2.93
N VAL A 104 20.40 14.50 -1.96
CA VAL A 104 19.89 14.22 -0.61
C VAL A 104 18.43 13.78 -0.64
N LEU A 105 17.60 14.42 -1.48
CA LEU A 105 16.18 14.06 -1.63
C LEU A 105 15.99 12.70 -2.31
N VAL A 106 16.80 12.38 -3.32
CA VAL A 106 16.81 11.05 -3.97
C VAL A 106 17.09 9.96 -2.94
N GLU A 107 18.10 10.15 -2.09
CA GLU A 107 18.41 9.20 -1.02
C GLU A 107 17.27 9.10 0.00
N ALA A 108 16.69 10.23 0.43
CA ALA A 108 15.58 10.24 1.38
C ALA A 108 14.35 9.50 0.83
N ARG A 109 14.00 9.73 -0.44
CA ARG A 109 12.92 9.01 -1.12
C ARG A 109 13.19 7.51 -1.21
N SER A 110 14.42 7.09 -1.54
CA SER A 110 14.76 5.68 -1.60
C SER A 110 14.52 4.96 -0.26
N ARG A 111 14.83 5.62 0.87
CA ARG A 111 14.55 5.09 2.21
C ARG A 111 13.05 5.03 2.49
N LEU A 112 12.30 6.03 2.03
CA LEU A 112 10.85 6.06 2.16
C LEU A 112 10.17 4.96 1.32
N ASP A 113 10.69 4.66 0.13
CA ASP A 113 10.21 3.55 -0.71
C ASP A 113 10.32 2.21 0.06
N VAL A 114 11.45 1.96 0.71
CA VAL A 114 11.64 0.76 1.56
C VAL A 114 10.63 0.71 2.71
N LEU A 115 10.36 1.84 3.36
CA LEU A 115 9.36 1.91 4.43
C LEU A 115 7.93 1.65 3.90
N CYS A 116 7.60 2.16 2.71
CA CYS A 116 6.32 1.89 2.06
C CYS A 116 6.16 0.39 1.74
N GLU A 117 7.20 -0.25 1.19
CA GLU A 117 7.19 -1.68 0.91
C GLU A 117 7.02 -2.51 2.20
N GLN A 118 7.72 -2.14 3.27
CA GLN A 118 7.59 -2.80 4.56
C GLN A 118 6.16 -2.64 5.12
N ALA A 119 5.59 -1.43 5.06
CA ALA A 119 4.23 -1.19 5.52
C ALA A 119 3.20 -1.98 4.69
N ASN A 120 3.37 -2.04 3.37
CA ASN A 120 2.50 -2.83 2.49
C ASN A 120 2.59 -4.33 2.78
N ARG A 121 3.78 -4.84 3.11
CA ARG A 121 3.94 -6.22 3.55
C ARG A 121 3.21 -6.46 4.88
N GLN A 122 3.33 -5.56 5.85
CA GLN A 122 2.61 -5.65 7.13
C GLN A 122 1.08 -5.63 6.96
N VAL A 123 0.56 -4.83 6.02
CA VAL A 123 -0.88 -4.83 5.68
C VAL A 123 -1.32 -6.19 5.16
N LYS A 124 -0.56 -6.78 4.23
CA LYS A 124 -0.87 -8.11 3.68
C LYS A 124 -0.86 -9.19 4.76
N GLU A 125 0.18 -9.24 5.58
CA GLU A 125 0.30 -10.18 6.69
C GLU A 125 -0.87 -10.03 7.70
N ALA A 126 -1.24 -8.78 8.03
CA ALA A 126 -2.37 -8.52 8.92
C ALA A 126 -3.72 -8.92 8.29
N GLN A 127 -3.87 -8.73 6.97
CA GLN A 127 -5.06 -9.14 6.23
C GLN A 127 -5.19 -10.67 6.18
N GLU A 128 -4.11 -11.38 5.87
CA GLU A 128 -4.07 -12.84 5.87
C GLU A 128 -4.39 -13.41 7.26
N ALA A 129 -3.83 -12.81 8.31
CA ALA A 129 -4.13 -13.20 9.69
C ALA A 129 -5.59 -12.93 10.09
N LEU A 130 -6.18 -11.83 9.59
CA LEU A 130 -7.60 -11.53 9.78
C LEU A 130 -8.47 -12.58 9.09
N ILE A 131 -8.19 -12.87 7.80
CA ILE A 131 -8.92 -13.87 7.03
C ILE A 131 -8.84 -15.23 7.72
N SER A 132 -7.63 -15.66 8.13
CA SER A 132 -7.43 -16.91 8.86
C SER A 132 -8.25 -16.98 10.16
N ALA A 133 -8.29 -15.90 10.94
CA ALA A 133 -9.09 -15.85 12.16
C ALA A 133 -10.60 -15.90 11.87
N THR A 134 -11.06 -15.21 10.83
CA THR A 134 -12.48 -15.25 10.43
C THR A 134 -12.89 -16.61 9.90
N SER A 135 -12.01 -17.31 9.17
CA SER A 135 -12.28 -18.66 8.70
C SER A 135 -12.36 -19.67 9.86
N ALA A 136 -11.48 -19.56 10.86
CA ALA A 136 -11.54 -20.41 12.04
C ALA A 136 -12.84 -20.20 12.83
N LEU A 137 -13.30 -18.96 12.97
CA LEU A 137 -14.57 -18.64 13.63
C LEU A 137 -15.79 -19.29 12.94
N VAL A 138 -15.79 -19.38 11.61
CA VAL A 138 -16.86 -20.05 10.84
C VAL A 138 -16.88 -21.55 11.11
N VAL A 139 -15.71 -22.20 11.17
CA VAL A 139 -15.60 -23.64 11.45
C VAL A 139 -16.07 -23.97 12.87
N ASP A 140 -15.67 -23.16 13.87
CA ASP A 140 -16.09 -23.33 15.27
C ASP A 140 -17.62 -23.19 15.43
N SER A 141 -18.28 -22.45 14.54
CA SER A 141 -19.74 -22.29 14.55
C SER A 141 -20.48 -23.53 14.00
N ASP A 142 -19.90 -24.24 13.03
CA ASP A 142 -20.50 -25.44 12.41
C ASP A 142 -20.33 -26.72 13.26
N GLU A 143 -19.38 -26.73 14.19
CA GLU A 143 -19.11 -27.87 15.07
C GLU A 143 -19.96 -27.87 16.36
N GLY A 144 -20.54 -26.73 16.73
CA GLY A 144 -21.49 -26.60 17.84
C GLY A 144 -22.89 -27.16 17.56
N ASP A 145 -23.27 -27.36 16.30
CA ASP A 145 -24.60 -27.85 15.89
C ASP A 145 -24.69 -29.38 15.74
N ARG A 146 -23.64 -30.14 16.12
CA ARG A 146 -23.59 -31.61 15.95
C ARG A 146 -23.70 -32.45 17.22
N ASP A 147 -24.06 -31.86 18.36
CA ASP A 147 -24.35 -32.61 19.60
C ASP A 147 -25.81 -32.46 20.03
N GLY A 148 -26.70 -33.01 19.20
CA GLY A 148 -28.15 -33.06 19.41
C GLY A 148 -28.72 -34.38 18.95
N GLY A 149 -28.24 -35.49 19.53
CA GLY A 149 -28.86 -36.79 19.32
C GLY A 149 -30.23 -36.86 20.01
N HIS A 150 -31.31 -36.88 19.22
CA HIS A 150 -32.39 -37.87 19.30
C HIS A 150 -33.37 -37.76 18.12
N ASP A 151 -33.27 -38.75 17.25
CA ASP A 151 -34.32 -39.47 16.49
C ASP A 151 -35.78 -39.07 16.76
N GLU A 152 -36.45 -38.43 15.79
CA GLU A 152 -37.84 -38.76 15.40
C GLU A 152 -38.00 -38.55 13.88
N GLY A 153 -38.28 -39.65 13.18
CA GLY A 153 -38.46 -39.68 11.74
C GLY A 153 -39.67 -38.89 11.25
N PHE A 154 -39.49 -38.23 10.12
CA PHE A 154 -40.59 -37.88 9.22
C PHE A 154 -40.30 -38.49 7.85
N ASP A 155 -41.01 -39.57 7.57
CA ASP A 155 -41.06 -40.22 6.28
C ASP A 155 -41.82 -39.29 5.31
N LEU A 156 -41.10 -38.45 4.56
CA LEU A 156 -41.68 -37.65 3.49
C LEU A 156 -41.75 -38.50 2.22
N LEU A 157 -42.95 -39.06 2.04
CA LEU A 157 -43.46 -39.77 0.87
C LEU A 157 -42.74 -39.46 -0.44
N VAL A 158 -42.19 -40.53 -1.02
CA VAL A 158 -42.07 -40.70 -2.47
C VAL A 158 -43.47 -40.65 -3.09
N GLY A 159 -43.71 -39.64 -3.92
CA GLY A 159 -44.84 -39.54 -4.84
C GLY A 159 -44.52 -38.39 -5.80
N GLY A 160 -44.07 -38.63 -7.01
CA GLY A 160 -44.88 -39.14 -8.11
C GLY A 160 -44.77 -38.08 -9.20
N GLY A 161 -44.04 -38.39 -10.27
CA GLY A 161 -43.52 -37.39 -11.20
C GLY A 161 -44.55 -36.72 -12.10
N THR A 162 -44.09 -35.67 -12.80
CA THR A 162 -44.49 -35.40 -14.19
C THR A 162 -43.53 -34.38 -14.83
N GLU A 163 -43.00 -34.80 -15.97
CA GLU A 163 -42.60 -34.03 -17.16
C GLU A 163 -41.56 -32.89 -17.09
N VAL A 164 -40.39 -33.24 -17.65
CA VAL A 164 -39.59 -32.49 -18.63
C VAL A 164 -40.32 -31.29 -19.26
N VAL A 165 -39.75 -30.10 -19.08
CA VAL A 165 -39.60 -29.10 -20.16
C VAL A 165 -38.30 -28.31 -19.93
N THR A 166 -37.29 -28.57 -20.75
CA THR A 166 -36.24 -27.59 -21.10
C THR A 166 -36.73 -26.75 -22.27
N PRO A 167 -36.43 -25.44 -22.30
CA PRO A 167 -35.74 -24.89 -23.47
C PRO A 167 -34.58 -23.99 -23.00
N ASP A 168 -33.36 -24.31 -23.40
CA ASP A 168 -32.71 -23.97 -24.67
C ASP A 168 -32.07 -22.57 -24.62
N GLU A 169 -30.79 -22.55 -24.95
CA GLU A 169 -29.91 -21.38 -24.96
C GLU A 169 -30.40 -20.34 -25.98
N ALA A 170 -30.19 -19.06 -25.66
CA ALA A 170 -30.05 -18.05 -26.69
C ALA A 170 -28.92 -17.09 -26.29
N ASP A 171 -27.80 -17.27 -26.97
CA ASP A 171 -26.75 -16.28 -27.19
C ASP A 171 -27.33 -14.89 -27.50
N ALA A 172 -26.70 -13.88 -26.92
CA ALA A 172 -26.66 -12.55 -27.52
C ALA A 172 -25.30 -11.92 -27.24
N GLU A 173 -24.31 -12.32 -28.05
CA GLU A 173 -23.22 -11.42 -28.40
C GLU A 173 -23.80 -10.11 -28.94
N GLY A 174 -23.31 -9.00 -28.42
CA GLY A 174 -23.69 -7.65 -28.82
C GLY A 174 -22.47 -6.73 -28.78
N VAL A 175 -21.46 -7.05 -29.59
CA VAL A 175 -20.43 -6.11 -29.99
C VAL A 175 -21.09 -4.97 -30.77
N THR A 176 -20.96 -3.73 -30.29
CA THR A 176 -21.14 -2.55 -31.13
C THR A 176 -19.90 -1.67 -31.07
N SER A 177 -19.11 -1.82 -32.12
CA SER A 177 -18.13 -0.86 -32.61
C SER A 177 -18.83 0.35 -33.28
N ALA A 178 -18.01 1.37 -33.62
CA ALA A 178 -18.29 2.60 -34.38
C ALA A 178 -18.64 3.83 -33.52
N ALA A 179 -18.07 5.02 -33.75
CA ALA A 179 -17.24 5.55 -34.83
C ALA A 179 -16.37 6.71 -34.31
#